data_AF-A0A1Q8TPE9-F1
#
_entry.id   AF-A0A1Q8TPE9-F1
#
_cell.length_a   1.000
_cell.length_b   1.000
_cell.length_c   1.000
_cell.angle_alpha   90.00
_cell.angle_beta   90.00
_cell.angle_gamma   90.00
#
_symmetry.space_group_name_H-M   'P 1'
#
loop_
_entity.id
_entity.type
_entity.pdbx_description
1 polymer ?
#
loop_
_entity_poly.entity_id
_entity_poly.type
_entity_poly.pdbx_seq_one_letter_code
_entity_poly.pdbx_strand_id
1 'polypeptide(L)'
;MTHHVAPDHAALLAPAVVLEFSDDLRSADVGPLQDFLAARLGEIARAQPEGTDARWAAEHLARTIDADCRDLDDALVSWEVELTEGDINQVGLVQTLRQSLPTDWNRLVEVAQRFAGHPGHLPRWRHLRYSCAEHAEFVEQRTGDASDGGILHQNEA
;
A
#
# COMPACT_ATOMS: atom_id res chain seq x y z
N MET A 1 42.43 -13.30 -1.18
CA MET A 1 41.62 -12.23 -1.79
C MET A 1 40.20 -12.73 -1.89
N THR A 2 39.39 -12.43 -0.87
CA THR A 2 37.96 -12.75 -0.83
C THR A 2 37.23 -11.72 -1.67
N HIS A 3 36.68 -12.14 -2.80
CA HIS A 3 35.77 -11.31 -3.59
C HIS A 3 34.51 -11.08 -2.77
N HIS A 4 34.36 -9.86 -2.25
CA HIS A 4 33.09 -9.40 -1.70
C HIS A 4 32.17 -9.17 -2.90
N VAL A 5 31.32 -10.14 -3.19
CA VAL A 5 30.21 -9.95 -4.13
C VAL A 5 29.24 -9.02 -3.42
N ALA A 6 29.26 -7.74 -3.81
CA ALA A 6 28.23 -6.80 -3.40
C ALA A 6 26.88 -7.34 -3.89
N PRO A 7 25.85 -7.45 -3.04
CA PRO A 7 24.54 -7.88 -3.50
C PRO A 7 24.03 -6.90 -4.55
N ASP A 8 23.61 -7.46 -5.68
CA ASP A 8 23.04 -6.75 -6.81
C ASP A 8 21.86 -5.90 -6.33
N HIS A 9 22.06 -4.58 -6.30
CA HIS A 9 21.06 -3.63 -5.79
C HIS A 9 19.75 -3.71 -6.59
N ALA A 10 19.77 -4.24 -7.81
CA ALA A 10 18.57 -4.48 -8.60
C ALA A 10 17.61 -5.53 -7.98
N ALA A 11 18.13 -6.49 -7.22
CA ALA A 11 17.31 -7.50 -6.53
C ALA A 11 16.66 -6.97 -5.24
N LEU A 12 17.15 -5.85 -4.70
CA LEU A 12 16.57 -5.16 -3.53
C LEU A 12 15.39 -4.25 -3.90
N LEU A 13 15.11 -4.06 -5.19
CA LEU A 13 14.11 -3.12 -5.70
C LEU A 13 12.82 -3.79 -6.21
N ALA A 14 12.79 -5.13 -6.26
CA ALA A 14 11.56 -5.83 -6.61
C ALA A 14 10.62 -5.77 -5.40
N PRO A 15 9.45 -5.11 -5.53
CA PRO A 15 8.58 -4.92 -4.38
C PRO A 15 8.09 -6.28 -3.89
N ALA A 16 8.16 -6.55 -2.58
CA ALA A 16 7.94 -7.87 -1.99
C ALA A 16 6.64 -8.52 -2.47
N VAL A 17 6.62 -9.84 -2.71
CA VAL A 17 5.41 -10.55 -3.16
C VAL A 17 4.24 -10.33 -2.20
N VAL A 18 4.56 -10.15 -0.92
CA VAL A 18 3.62 -9.87 0.16
C VAL A 18 4.21 -8.74 1.02
N LEU A 19 3.45 -7.66 1.19
CA LEU A 19 3.80 -6.54 2.07
C LEU A 19 3.10 -6.73 3.41
N GLU A 20 3.85 -6.86 4.50
CA GLU A 20 3.31 -7.19 5.83
C GLU A 20 3.20 -5.98 6.74
N PHE A 21 4.16 -5.06 6.62
CA PHE A 21 4.36 -3.97 7.53
C PHE A 21 4.37 -2.64 6.78
N SER A 22 3.81 -1.59 7.38
CA SER A 22 3.79 -0.28 6.75
C SER A 22 5.16 0.39 6.68
N ASP A 23 6.09 0.05 7.58
CA ASP A 23 7.46 0.58 7.53
C ASP A 23 8.24 0.04 6.32
N ASP A 24 7.77 -1.05 5.71
CA ASP A 24 8.35 -1.65 4.50
C ASP A 24 7.76 -1.07 3.21
N LEU A 25 6.73 -0.24 3.29
CA LEU A 25 6.11 0.38 2.13
C LEU A 25 7.11 1.33 1.44
N ARG A 26 7.18 1.26 0.12
CA ARG A 26 8.07 2.09 -0.72
C ARG A 26 7.27 2.73 -1.85
N SER A 27 7.78 3.83 -2.42
CA SER A 27 7.22 4.48 -3.61
C SER A 27 6.94 3.47 -4.75
N ALA A 28 7.84 2.50 -4.94
CA ALA A 28 7.70 1.43 -5.93
C ALA A 28 6.43 0.55 -5.75
N ASP A 29 5.82 0.54 -4.57
CA ASP A 29 4.57 -0.19 -4.31
C ASP A 29 3.32 0.55 -4.81
N VAL A 30 3.38 1.88 -4.92
CA VAL A 30 2.23 2.73 -5.25
C VAL A 30 1.94 2.72 -6.73
N GLY A 31 2.97 2.82 -7.58
CA GLY A 31 2.81 2.88 -9.05
C GLY A 31 1.90 1.78 -9.63
N PRO A 32 2.15 0.48 -9.34
CA PRO A 32 1.29 -0.60 -9.83
C PRO A 32 -0.16 -0.51 -9.36
N LEU A 33 -0.39 -0.03 -8.12
CA LEU A 33 -1.73 0.16 -7.57
C LEU A 33 -2.44 1.33 -8.27
N GLN A 34 -1.73 2.44 -8.48
CA GLN A 34 -2.24 3.61 -9.19
C GLN A 34 -2.67 3.26 -10.62
N ASP A 35 -1.82 2.58 -11.37
CA ASP A 35 -2.13 2.15 -12.75
C ASP A 35 -3.37 1.26 -12.80
N PHE A 36 -3.47 0.32 -11.87
CA PHE A 36 -4.62 -0.57 -11.76
C PHE A 36 -5.91 0.20 -11.46
N LEU A 37 -5.90 1.06 -10.44
CA LEU A 37 -7.05 1.86 -10.05
C LEU A 37 -7.47 2.82 -11.16
N ALA A 38 -6.52 3.48 -11.81
CA ALA A 38 -6.77 4.35 -12.95
C ALA A 38 -7.48 3.59 -14.09
N ALA A 39 -7.01 2.38 -14.42
CA ALA A 39 -7.65 1.55 -15.42
C ALA A 39 -9.08 1.15 -15.03
N ARG A 40 -9.29 0.69 -13.79
CA ARG A 40 -10.61 0.21 -13.31
C ARG A 40 -11.63 1.35 -13.19
N LEU A 41 -11.24 2.46 -12.58
CA LEU A 41 -12.13 3.62 -12.41
C LEU A 41 -12.40 4.30 -13.76
N GLY A 42 -11.43 4.31 -14.67
CA GLY A 42 -11.60 4.78 -16.04
C GLY A 42 -12.57 3.91 -16.86
N GLU A 43 -12.63 2.60 -16.64
CA GLU A 43 -13.66 1.73 -17.23
C GLU A 43 -15.06 2.06 -16.70
N ILE A 44 -15.20 2.28 -15.39
CA ILE A 44 -16.47 2.67 -14.77
C ILE A 44 -16.97 3.99 -15.38
N ALA A 45 -16.09 4.99 -15.49
CA ALA A 45 -16.45 6.27 -16.11
C ALA A 45 -16.90 6.11 -17.57
N ARG A 46 -16.17 5.31 -18.37
CA ARG A 46 -16.50 5.05 -19.78
C ARG A 46 -17.79 4.25 -19.97
N ALA A 47 -18.20 3.46 -18.98
CA ALA A 47 -19.47 2.75 -19.01
C ALA A 47 -20.68 3.67 -18.83
N GLN A 48 -20.48 4.91 -18.34
CA GLN A 48 -21.54 5.89 -18.16
C GLN A 48 -21.78 6.71 -19.44
N PRO A 49 -23.04 7.03 -19.78
CA PRO A 49 -23.34 7.90 -20.92
C PRO A 49 -22.70 9.30 -20.76
N GLU A 50 -22.27 9.86 -21.88
CA GLU A 50 -21.65 11.19 -21.92
C GLU A 50 -22.61 12.26 -21.39
N GLY A 51 -22.07 13.24 -20.65
CA GLY A 51 -22.85 14.38 -20.14
C GLY A 51 -23.78 14.06 -18.96
N THR A 52 -23.71 12.87 -18.37
CA THR A 52 -24.48 12.51 -17.19
C THR A 52 -23.73 12.83 -15.89
N ASP A 53 -24.48 13.15 -14.83
CA ASP A 53 -23.92 13.31 -13.48
C ASP A 53 -23.19 12.05 -12.99
N ALA A 54 -23.68 10.87 -13.40
CA ALA A 54 -23.05 9.59 -13.10
C ALA A 54 -21.64 9.49 -13.71
N ARG A 55 -21.47 9.93 -14.96
CA ARG A 55 -20.14 9.99 -15.60
C ARG A 55 -19.25 11.01 -14.91
N TRP A 56 -19.76 12.20 -14.64
CA TRP A 56 -19.00 13.24 -13.93
C TRP A 56 -18.51 12.75 -12.57
N ALA A 57 -19.37 12.08 -11.80
CA ALA A 57 -19.04 11.52 -10.48
C ALA A 57 -17.98 10.43 -10.58
N ALA A 58 -18.09 9.52 -11.56
CA ALA A 58 -17.09 8.46 -11.79
C ALA A 58 -15.73 9.03 -12.21
N GLU A 59 -15.70 10.03 -13.10
CA GLU A 59 -14.46 10.72 -13.49
C GLU A 59 -13.85 11.50 -12.32
N HIS A 60 -14.68 12.13 -11.49
CA HIS A 60 -14.20 12.84 -10.31
C HIS A 60 -13.61 11.87 -9.28
N LEU A 61 -14.27 10.74 -9.02
CA LEU A 61 -13.73 9.68 -8.17
C LEU A 61 -12.37 9.18 -8.69
N ALA A 62 -12.24 8.94 -10.00
CA ALA A 62 -10.98 8.52 -10.60
C ALA A 62 -9.85 9.55 -10.36
N ARG A 63 -10.15 10.85 -10.52
CA ARG A 63 -9.17 11.93 -10.25
C ARG A 63 -8.80 12.05 -8.77
N THR A 64 -9.76 11.87 -7.86
CA THR A 64 -9.50 11.89 -6.42
C THR A 64 -8.58 10.74 -6.04
N ILE A 65 -8.86 9.52 -6.50
CA ILE A 65 -8.00 8.36 -6.21
C ILE A 65 -6.61 8.51 -6.82
N ASP A 66 -6.50 9.08 -8.03
CA ASP A 66 -5.19 9.40 -8.62
C ASP A 66 -4.41 10.42 -7.79
N ALA A 67 -5.08 11.45 -7.26
CA ALA A 67 -4.46 12.42 -6.36
C ALA A 67 -4.00 11.76 -5.06
N ASP A 68 -4.85 10.93 -4.44
CA ASP A 68 -4.51 10.19 -3.22
C ASP A 68 -3.28 9.27 -3.44
N CYS A 69 -3.15 8.64 -4.61
CA CYS A 69 -1.95 7.87 -4.97
C CYS A 69 -0.69 8.75 -5.04
N ARG A 70 -0.78 9.92 -5.67
CA ARG A 70 0.36 10.85 -5.79
C ARG A 70 0.77 11.41 -4.43
N ASP A 71 -0.19 11.78 -3.58
CA ASP A 71 0.08 12.28 -2.24
C ASP A 71 0.76 11.20 -1.36
N LEU A 72 0.33 9.93 -1.50
CA LEU A 72 1.00 8.81 -0.82
C LEU A 72 2.43 8.58 -1.33
N ASP A 73 2.65 8.67 -2.64
CA ASP A 73 3.98 8.54 -3.24
C ASP A 73 4.94 9.63 -2.72
N ASP A 74 4.49 10.89 -2.71
CA ASP A 74 5.25 12.02 -2.16
C ASP A 74 5.57 11.83 -0.66
N ALA A 75 4.63 11.29 0.11
CA ALA A 75 4.84 10.97 1.52
C ALA A 75 5.87 9.85 1.71
N LEU A 76 5.89 8.85 0.84
CA LEU A 76 6.87 7.75 0.88
C LEU A 76 8.27 8.19 0.47
N VAL A 77 8.39 9.07 -0.53
CA VAL A 77 9.67 9.70 -0.88
C VAL A 77 10.19 10.51 0.30
N SER A 78 9.31 11.31 0.94
CA SER A 78 9.66 12.08 2.13
C SER A 78 10.12 11.18 3.29
N TRP A 79 9.43 10.06 3.50
CA TRP A 79 9.79 9.05 4.49
C TRP A 79 11.18 8.46 4.25
N GLU A 80 11.50 8.09 3.01
CA GLU A 80 12.80 7.52 2.65
C GLU A 80 13.95 8.52 2.87
N VAL A 81 13.74 9.79 2.51
CA VAL A 81 14.70 10.87 2.76
C VAL A 81 14.93 11.06 4.26
N GLU A 82 13.88 11.15 5.06
CA GLU A 82 14.01 11.35 6.51
C GLU A 82 14.67 10.16 7.23
N LEU A 83 14.41 8.92 6.80
CA LEU A 83 15.09 7.75 7.35
C LEU A 83 16.59 7.72 7.02
N THR A 84 16.98 8.27 5.86
CA THR A 84 18.36 8.19 5.36
C THR A 84 19.20 9.37 5.82
N GLU A 85 18.66 10.58 5.73
CA GLU A 85 19.38 11.84 5.92
C GLU A 85 19.05 12.47 7.29
N GLY A 86 17.77 12.40 7.69
CA GLY A 86 17.21 13.01 8.89
C GLY A 86 17.26 14.55 8.88
N ASP A 87 16.14 15.20 9.19
CA ASP A 87 16.09 16.67 9.32
C ASP A 87 15.85 17.14 10.76
N ILE A 88 16.85 17.80 11.34
CA ILE A 88 16.76 18.40 12.68
C ILE A 88 15.69 19.49 12.79
N ASN A 89 15.25 20.08 11.68
CA ASN A 89 14.23 21.12 11.66
C ASN A 89 12.81 20.56 11.58
N GLN A 90 12.66 19.26 11.29
CA GLN A 90 11.38 18.57 11.16
C GLN A 90 11.20 17.49 12.22
N VAL A 91 11.40 17.91 13.47
CA VAL A 91 11.21 17.04 14.65
C VAL A 91 9.77 16.50 14.66
N GLY A 92 9.65 15.18 14.55
CA GLY A 92 8.36 14.48 14.58
C GLY A 92 7.74 14.19 13.21
N LEU A 93 8.38 14.60 12.10
CA LEU A 93 7.92 14.24 10.75
C LEU A 93 7.90 12.72 10.55
N VAL A 94 8.97 12.02 10.95
CA VAL A 94 9.02 10.54 10.93
C VAL A 94 7.83 9.95 11.69
N GLN A 95 7.52 10.41 12.90
CA GLN A 95 6.38 9.88 13.64
C GLN A 95 5.04 10.15 12.95
N THR A 96 4.89 11.33 12.34
CA THR A 96 3.70 11.72 11.58
C THR A 96 3.52 10.82 10.36
N LEU A 97 4.56 10.66 9.54
CA LEU A 97 4.55 9.81 8.35
C LEU A 97 4.29 8.35 8.71
N ARG A 98 4.95 7.83 9.73
CA ARG A 98 4.73 6.45 10.21
C ARG A 98 3.28 6.16 10.60
N GLN A 99 2.54 7.19 11.04
CA GLN A 99 1.12 7.07 11.39
C GLN A 99 0.19 7.26 10.19
N SER A 100 0.52 8.16 9.25
CA SER A 100 -0.34 8.46 8.10
C SER A 100 -0.22 7.43 6.98
N LEU A 101 1.00 7.00 6.64
CA LEU A 101 1.28 6.05 5.56
C LEU A 101 0.39 4.79 5.55
N PRO A 102 0.24 4.04 6.66
CA PRO A 102 -0.67 2.89 6.67
C PRO A 102 -2.13 3.29 6.44
N THR A 103 -2.55 4.44 6.93
CA THR A 103 -3.94 4.92 6.76
C THR A 103 -4.24 5.21 5.30
N ASP A 104 -3.34 5.93 4.63
CA ASP A 104 -3.49 6.35 3.24
C ASP A 104 -3.39 5.15 2.28
N TRP A 105 -2.41 4.25 2.51
CA TRP A 105 -2.30 2.98 1.80
C TRP A 105 -3.57 2.12 1.94
N ASN A 106 -4.06 1.94 3.17
CA ASN A 106 -5.22 1.09 3.42
C ASN A 106 -6.47 1.64 2.73
N ARG A 107 -6.66 2.97 2.67
CA ARG A 107 -7.78 3.58 1.92
C ARG A 107 -7.71 3.23 0.44
N LEU A 108 -6.54 3.30 -0.20
CA LEU A 108 -6.39 2.93 -1.62
C LEU A 108 -6.63 1.43 -1.84
N VAL A 109 -6.16 0.60 -0.92
CA VAL A 109 -6.39 -0.85 -0.95
C VAL A 109 -7.88 -1.18 -0.81
N GLU A 110 -8.64 -0.50 0.04
CA GLU A 110 -10.10 -0.71 0.15
C GLU A 110 -10.82 -0.50 -1.19
N VAL A 111 -10.35 0.48 -1.99
CA VAL A 111 -10.87 0.70 -3.34
C VAL A 111 -10.45 -0.44 -4.27
N ALA A 112 -9.19 -0.87 -4.23
CA ALA A 112 -8.70 -1.98 -5.05
C ALA A 112 -9.42 -3.31 -4.75
N GLN A 113 -9.76 -3.56 -3.49
CA GLN A 113 -10.50 -4.76 -3.06
C GLN A 113 -11.88 -4.88 -3.70
N ARG A 114 -12.49 -3.76 -4.13
CA ARG A 114 -13.74 -3.80 -4.93
C ARG A 114 -13.56 -4.53 -6.27
N PHE A 115 -12.31 -4.69 -6.71
CA PHE A 115 -11.92 -5.38 -7.94
C PHE A 115 -11.12 -6.65 -7.67
N ALA A 116 -11.24 -7.26 -6.47
CA ALA A 116 -10.48 -8.47 -6.10
C ALA A 116 -10.69 -9.67 -7.05
N GLY A 117 -11.81 -9.72 -7.78
CA GLY A 117 -12.07 -10.75 -8.80
C GLY A 117 -11.39 -10.49 -10.15
N HIS A 118 -10.73 -9.35 -10.35
CA HIS A 118 -10.06 -9.01 -11.61
C HIS A 118 -8.68 -9.69 -11.68
N PRO A 119 -8.28 -10.28 -12.82
CA PRO A 119 -7.00 -11.01 -12.93
C PRO A 119 -5.75 -10.13 -12.73
N GLY A 120 -5.88 -8.83 -12.94
CA GLY A 120 -4.83 -7.84 -12.66
C GLY A 120 -4.73 -7.43 -11.19
N HIS A 121 -5.63 -7.90 -10.31
CA HIS A 121 -5.55 -7.60 -8.89
C HIS A 121 -4.38 -8.36 -8.26
N LEU A 122 -3.49 -7.65 -7.58
CA LEU A 122 -2.31 -8.27 -6.95
C LEU A 122 -2.58 -8.65 -5.48
N PRO A 123 -2.19 -9.85 -5.02
CA PRO A 123 -2.37 -10.28 -3.62
C PRO A 123 -1.69 -9.38 -2.58
N ARG A 124 -0.67 -8.61 -3.01
CA ARG A 124 0.07 -7.66 -2.17
C ARG A 124 -0.78 -6.47 -1.71
N TRP A 125 -1.86 -6.12 -2.42
CA TRP A 125 -2.74 -5.01 -2.08
C TRP A 125 -3.66 -5.43 -0.94
N ARG A 126 -3.09 -5.45 0.27
CA ARG A 126 -3.77 -5.82 1.51
C ARG A 126 -3.58 -4.74 2.56
N HIS A 127 -4.45 -4.78 3.56
CA HIS A 127 -4.36 -3.85 4.67
C HIS A 127 -3.10 -4.14 5.49
N LEU A 128 -2.37 -3.09 5.80
CA LEU A 128 -1.21 -3.14 6.70
C LEU A 128 -1.70 -2.78 8.10
N ARG A 129 -1.81 -3.80 8.95
CA ARG A 129 -2.31 -3.67 10.32
C ARG A 129 -1.23 -3.19 11.29
N TYR A 130 0.02 -3.49 10.97
CA TYR A 130 1.16 -3.27 11.86
C TYR A 130 2.24 -2.45 11.16
N SER A 131 2.95 -1.67 11.95
CA SER A 131 4.02 -0.81 11.44
C SER A 131 5.29 -1.61 11.19
N CYS A 132 5.62 -2.53 12.10
CA CYS A 132 6.77 -3.43 12.07
C CYS A 132 6.47 -4.68 12.92
N ALA A 133 7.40 -5.64 12.94
CA ALA A 133 7.27 -6.87 13.72
C ALA A 133 7.11 -6.59 15.23
N GLU A 134 7.87 -5.66 15.80
CA GLU A 134 7.78 -5.29 17.21
C GLU A 134 6.42 -4.66 17.56
N HIS A 135 5.85 -3.90 16.62
CA HIS A 135 4.50 -3.37 16.79
C HIS A 135 3.46 -4.49 16.77
N ALA A 136 3.60 -5.49 15.89
CA ALA A 136 2.73 -6.66 15.86
C ALA A 136 2.77 -7.43 17.20
N GLU A 137 3.98 -7.78 17.68
CA GLU A 137 4.17 -8.47 18.96
C GLU A 137 3.57 -7.68 20.13
N PHE A 138 3.78 -6.37 20.18
CA PHE A 138 3.22 -5.52 21.22
C PHE A 138 1.68 -5.52 21.21
N VAL A 139 1.07 -5.43 20.02
CA VAL A 139 -0.39 -5.47 19.88
C VAL A 139 -0.93 -6.84 20.29
N GLU A 140 -0.30 -7.94 19.88
CA GLU A 140 -0.70 -9.30 20.26
C GLU A 140 -0.67 -9.50 21.78
N GLN A 141 0.41 -9.07 22.44
CA GLN A 141 0.55 -9.13 23.90
C GLN A 141 -0.48 -8.27 24.64
N ARG A 142 -0.82 -7.09 24.10
CA ARG A 142 -1.78 -6.16 24.70
C ARG A 142 -3.24 -6.58 24.52
N THR A 143 -3.56 -7.20 23.38
CA THR A 143 -4.94 -7.47 22.98
C THR A 143 -5.35 -8.91 23.27
N GLY A 144 -4.40 -9.80 23.62
CA GLY A 144 -4.66 -11.22 23.89
C GLY A 144 -5.09 -12.01 22.64
N ASP A 145 -4.96 -11.41 21.47
CA ASP A 145 -5.46 -11.92 20.20
C ASP A 145 -4.36 -12.74 19.50
N ALA A 146 -4.06 -13.91 20.05
CA ALA A 146 -3.32 -14.97 19.35
C ALA A 146 -4.25 -15.68 18.36
N SER A 147 -4.93 -14.94 17.48
CA SER A 147 -5.87 -15.53 16.53
C SER A 147 -5.15 -15.93 15.26
N ASP A 148 -4.73 -17.19 15.26
CA ASP A 148 -4.67 -18.09 14.11
C ASP A 148 -4.27 -17.44 12.77
N GLY A 149 -2.94 -17.38 12.54
CA GLY A 149 -2.42 -17.62 11.21
C GLY A 149 -3.03 -18.94 10.70
N GLY A 150 -3.81 -18.84 9.63
CA GLY A 150 -4.73 -19.88 9.21
C GLY A 150 -4.12 -21.28 9.16
N ILE A 151 -4.89 -22.25 9.65
CA ILE A 151 -5.20 -23.56 9.06
C ILE A 151 -6.31 -24.16 9.92
N LEU A 152 -7.55 -24.20 9.42
CA LEU A 152 -8.48 -25.30 9.69
C LEU A 152 -9.33 -25.59 8.46
N HIS A 153 -8.80 -26.52 7.66
CA HIS A 153 -9.48 -27.57 6.90
C HIS A 153 -10.53 -27.24 5.82
N GLN A 154 -10.08 -27.38 4.57
CA GLN A 154 -10.82 -28.19 3.60
C GLN A 154 -10.77 -29.67 4.03
N ASN A 155 -11.94 -30.30 4.27
CA ASN A 155 -12.44 -31.49 3.57
C ASN A 155 -13.54 -32.27 4.35
N GLU A 156 -14.62 -32.57 3.60
CA GLU A 156 -15.55 -33.71 3.67
C GLU A 156 -16.52 -33.76 4.89
N ALA A 157 -17.84 -33.86 4.75
CA ALA A 157 -18.66 -34.54 3.73
C ALA A 157 -19.98 -33.82 3.40
#